data_AF-A0A9D6IR65-F1
#
_entry.id   AF-A0A9D6IR65-F1
#
_cell.length_a   1.000
_cell.length_b   1.000
_cell.length_c   1.000
_cell.angle_alpha   90.00
_cell.angle_beta   90.00
_cell.angle_gamma   90.00
#
_symmetry.space_group_name_H-M   'P 1'
#
loop_
_entity.id
_entity.type
_entity.pdbx_description
1 polymer ?
#
loop_
_entity_poly.entity_id
_entity_poly.type
_entity_poly.pdbx_seq_one_letter_code
_entity_poly.pdbx_strand_id
1 'polypeptide(L)'
;MDEATRLMEGLIRQRDRYLEVAALAERQRSLLEAGDLAGLMKLIETKRAKLEEVEAVKRETAGLMERWPELRAAAAPEVVRRVEQVVDETRALLEKILKTEEEDRRRFESGRDERAAEIRNLRQRKKLRDAYGQKGEGGPGVIDDKK
;
A
#
# COMPACT_ATOMS: atom_id res chain seq x y z
N MET A 1 -19.76 -10.41 33.01
CA MET A 1 -18.54 -10.36 32.19
C MET A 1 -17.70 -9.22 32.72
N ASP A 2 -16.46 -9.49 33.14
CA ASP A 2 -15.59 -8.50 33.76
C ASP A 2 -15.09 -7.46 32.72
N GLU A 3 -14.84 -6.23 33.16
CA GLU A 3 -14.44 -5.11 32.29
C GLU A 3 -13.07 -5.37 31.63
N ALA A 4 -12.14 -6.02 32.33
CA ALA A 4 -10.86 -6.44 31.76
C ALA A 4 -11.04 -7.47 30.63
N THR A 5 -12.03 -8.37 30.77
CA THR A 5 -12.36 -9.35 29.72
C THR A 5 -12.95 -8.65 28.49
N ARG A 6 -13.82 -7.65 28.68
CA ARG A 6 -14.38 -6.84 27.58
C ARG A 6 -13.29 -6.06 26.83
N LEU A 7 -12.32 -5.50 27.54
CA LEU A 7 -11.17 -4.84 26.93
C LEU A 7 -10.35 -5.83 26.10
N MET A 8 -10.03 -7.00 26.67
CA MET A 8 -9.29 -8.07 25.97
C MET A 8 -9.98 -8.49 24.68
N GLU A 9 -11.29 -8.72 24.71
CA GLU A 9 -12.08 -9.07 23.52
C GLU A 9 -12.05 -7.96 22.47
N GLY A 10 -12.15 -6.70 22.88
CA GLY A 10 -12.03 -5.55 21.99
C GLY A 10 -10.66 -5.46 21.32
N LEU A 11 -9.58 -5.66 22.07
CA LEU A 11 -8.21 -5.68 21.54
C LEU A 11 -7.99 -6.86 20.57
N ILE A 12 -8.56 -8.02 20.87
CA ILE A 12 -8.55 -9.19 19.98
C ILE A 12 -9.22 -8.85 18.64
N ARG A 13 -10.41 -8.22 18.68
CA ARG A 13 -11.09 -7.79 17.45
C ARG A 13 -10.25 -6.80 16.65
N GLN A 14 -9.60 -5.83 17.29
CA GLN A 14 -8.71 -4.87 16.60
C GLN A 14 -7.55 -5.58 15.91
N ARG A 15 -6.84 -6.46 16.63
CA ARG A 15 -5.74 -7.25 16.09
C ARG A 15 -6.18 -8.07 14.87
N ASP A 16 -7.33 -8.73 14.95
CA ASP A 16 -7.81 -9.59 13.86
C ASP A 16 -8.08 -8.76 12.58
N ARG A 17 -8.60 -7.54 12.72
CA ARG A 17 -8.73 -6.61 11.58
C ARG A 17 -7.38 -6.15 11.03
N TYR A 18 -6.39 -5.89 11.88
CA TYR A 18 -5.03 -5.61 11.38
C TYR A 18 -4.41 -6.81 10.67
N LEU A 19 -4.70 -8.03 11.11
CA LEU A 19 -4.23 -9.24 10.45
C LEU A 19 -4.83 -9.38 9.04
N GLU A 20 -6.12 -9.06 8.88
CA GLU A 20 -6.76 -8.96 7.57
C GLU A 20 -6.12 -7.87 6.69
N VAL A 21 -5.84 -6.68 7.24
CA VAL A 21 -5.16 -5.60 6.51
C VAL A 21 -3.76 -6.02 6.06
N ALA A 22 -3.01 -6.73 6.92
CA ALA A 22 -1.68 -7.24 6.57
C ALA A 22 -1.75 -8.24 5.40
N ALA A 23 -2.75 -9.14 5.39
CA ALA A 23 -2.96 -10.06 4.27
C ALA A 23 -3.33 -9.33 2.97
N LEU A 24 -4.11 -8.24 3.06
CA LEU A 24 -4.40 -7.38 1.91
C LEU A 24 -3.15 -6.64 1.42
N ALA A 25 -2.26 -6.23 2.32
CA ALA A 25 -0.98 -5.62 1.95
C ALA A 25 -0.09 -6.59 1.17
N GLU A 26 -0.06 -7.87 1.53
CA GLU A 26 0.67 -8.88 0.75
C GLU A 26 0.09 -9.08 -0.66
N ARG A 27 -1.24 -9.04 -0.81
CA ARG A 27 -1.91 -9.14 -2.12
C ARG A 27 -1.68 -7.93 -3.03
N GLN A 28 -1.44 -6.75 -2.46
CA GLN A 28 -1.21 -5.52 -3.21
C GLN A 28 -0.03 -5.67 -4.18
N ARG A 29 1.02 -6.37 -3.75
CA ARG A 29 2.22 -6.64 -4.56
C ARG A 29 1.89 -7.34 -5.88
N SER A 30 1.08 -8.39 -5.84
CA SER A 30 0.69 -9.13 -7.04
C SER A 30 -0.13 -8.29 -8.02
N LEU A 31 -0.97 -7.38 -7.52
CA LEU A 31 -1.76 -6.47 -8.35
C LEU A 31 -0.89 -5.39 -9.00
N LEU A 32 0.09 -4.86 -8.27
CA LEU A 32 1.07 -3.92 -8.79
C LEU A 32 1.91 -4.53 -9.93
N GLU A 33 2.38 -5.77 -9.73
CA GLU A 33 3.14 -6.52 -10.74
C GLU A 33 2.29 -6.84 -11.98
N ALA A 34 1.01 -7.17 -11.79
CA ALA A 34 0.06 -7.40 -12.89
C ALA A 34 -0.38 -6.12 -13.61
N GLY A 35 -0.09 -4.92 -13.06
CA GLY A 35 -0.61 -3.65 -13.57
C GLY A 35 -2.13 -3.49 -13.44
N ASP A 36 -2.78 -4.27 -12.58
CA ASP A 36 -4.22 -4.23 -12.36
C ASP A 36 -4.61 -3.07 -11.44
N LEU A 37 -4.74 -1.89 -12.03
CA LEU A 37 -5.13 -0.67 -11.32
C LEU A 37 -6.55 -0.74 -10.75
N ALA A 38 -7.47 -1.45 -11.42
CA ALA A 38 -8.85 -1.59 -10.93
C ALA A 38 -8.90 -2.49 -9.68
N GLY A 39 -8.18 -3.61 -9.71
CA GLY A 39 -7.98 -4.46 -8.54
C GLY A 39 -7.30 -3.73 -7.39
N LEU A 40 -6.29 -2.90 -7.68
CA LEU A 40 -5.61 -2.10 -6.68
C LEU A 40 -6.55 -1.10 -5.97
N MET A 41 -7.40 -0.40 -6.73
CA MET A 41 -8.38 0.53 -6.17
C MET A 41 -9.37 -0.19 -5.24
N LYS A 42 -9.90 -1.34 -5.67
CA LYS A 42 -10.80 -2.16 -4.83
C LYS A 42 -10.11 -2.65 -3.55
N LEU A 43 -8.82 -3.00 -3.65
CA LEU A 43 -8.02 -3.41 -2.50
C LEU A 43 -7.81 -2.25 -1.50
N ILE A 44 -7.57 -1.04 -1.98
CA ILE A 44 -7.45 0.17 -1.14
C ILE A 44 -8.78 0.46 -0.42
N GLU A 45 -9.91 0.39 -1.12
CA GLU A 45 -11.24 0.56 -0.50
C GLU A 45 -11.50 -0.47 0.59
N THR A 46 -11.15 -1.73 0.34
CA THR A 46 -11.28 -2.80 1.32
C THR A 46 -10.42 -2.52 2.56
N LYS A 47 -9.16 -2.11 2.39
CA LYS A 47 -8.28 -1.73 3.51
C LYS A 47 -8.86 -0.56 4.32
N ARG A 48 -9.40 0.47 3.66
CA ARG A 48 -10.05 1.61 4.33
C ARG A 48 -11.21 1.17 5.20
N ALA A 49 -12.11 0.34 4.67
CA ALA A 49 -13.24 -0.19 5.43
C ALA A 49 -12.77 -0.98 6.68
N LYS A 50 -11.71 -1.78 6.57
CA LYS A 50 -11.14 -2.50 7.72
C LYS A 50 -10.52 -1.57 8.76
N LEU A 51 -9.85 -0.50 8.33
CA LEU A 51 -9.31 0.52 9.24
C LEU A 51 -10.43 1.31 9.94
N GLU A 52 -11.54 1.58 9.26
CA GLU A 52 -12.71 2.20 9.88
C GLU A 52 -13.34 1.31 10.97
N GLU A 53 -13.40 -0.01 10.74
CA GLU A 53 -13.83 -0.97 11.76
C GLU A 53 -12.88 -0.98 12.97
N VAL A 54 -11.56 -0.87 12.75
CA VAL A 54 -10.58 -0.73 13.84
C VAL A 54 -10.86 0.52 14.65
N GLU A 55 -11.07 1.68 14.01
CA GLU A 55 -11.37 2.93 14.71
C GLU A 55 -12.71 2.87 15.46
N ALA A 56 -13.70 2.12 14.96
CA ALA A 56 -14.93 1.84 15.69
C ALA A 56 -14.64 1.07 17.00
N VAL A 57 -13.91 -0.04 16.92
CA VAL A 57 -13.57 -0.84 18.13
C VAL A 57 -12.67 -0.05 19.08
N LYS A 58 -11.75 0.76 18.57
CA LYS A 58 -10.90 1.63 19.40
C LYS A 58 -11.73 2.61 20.21
N ARG A 59 -12.74 3.25 19.60
CA ARG A 59 -13.69 4.12 20.31
C ARG A 59 -14.48 3.37 21.37
N GLU A 60 -14.94 2.15 21.08
CA GLU A 60 -15.64 1.30 22.06
C GLU A 60 -14.77 0.96 23.28
N THR A 61 -13.48 0.73 23.05
CA THR A 61 -12.53 0.31 24.09
C THR A 61 -11.82 1.46 24.80
N ALA A 62 -11.95 2.70 24.32
CA ALA A 62 -11.15 3.83 24.80
C ALA A 62 -11.26 4.06 26.32
N GLY A 63 -12.48 4.12 26.85
CA GLY A 63 -12.69 4.31 28.29
C GLY A 63 -12.22 3.13 29.14
N LEU A 64 -12.22 1.91 28.60
CA LEU A 64 -11.67 0.73 29.29
C LEU A 64 -10.14 0.76 29.28
N MET A 65 -9.54 1.24 28.19
CA MET A 65 -8.09 1.36 28.06
C MET A 65 -7.52 2.43 28.99
N GLU A 66 -8.21 3.57 29.15
CA GLU A 66 -7.83 4.61 30.11
C GLU A 66 -7.81 4.09 31.55
N ARG A 67 -8.77 3.21 31.88
CA ARG A 67 -8.88 2.55 33.19
C ARG A 67 -8.04 1.29 33.31
N TRP A 68 -7.27 0.91 32.29
CA TRP A 68 -6.50 -0.33 32.30
C TRP A 68 -5.58 -0.50 33.51
N PRO A 69 -4.87 0.53 34.03
CA PRO A 69 -4.06 0.38 35.24
C PRO A 69 -4.84 -0.13 36.45
N GLU A 70 -6.08 0.32 36.62
CA GLU A 70 -6.98 -0.10 37.70
C GLU A 70 -7.53 -1.51 37.44
N LEU A 71 -7.99 -1.76 36.21
CA LEU A 71 -8.53 -3.06 35.79
C LEU A 71 -7.48 -4.17 35.90
N ARG A 72 -6.23 -3.88 35.53
CA ARG A 72 -5.11 -4.81 35.60
C ARG A 72 -4.83 -5.30 37.02
N ALA A 73 -5.01 -4.43 38.03
CA ALA A 73 -4.78 -4.79 39.42
C ALA A 73 -5.83 -5.77 39.97
N ALA A 74 -7.05 -5.72 39.44
CA ALA A 74 -8.18 -6.58 39.84
C ALA A 74 -8.39 -7.80 38.90
N ALA A 75 -7.77 -7.81 37.72
CA ALA A 75 -7.95 -8.84 36.71
C ALA A 75 -7.17 -10.13 37.03
N ALA A 76 -7.67 -11.25 36.51
CA ALA A 76 -6.94 -12.52 36.55
C ALA A 76 -5.61 -12.42 35.80
N PRO A 77 -4.51 -13.04 36.28
CA PRO A 77 -3.20 -13.00 35.63
C PRO A 77 -3.22 -13.47 34.17
N GLU A 78 -4.11 -14.39 33.81
CA GLU A 78 -4.31 -14.89 32.45
C GLU A 78 -4.83 -13.79 31.51
N VAL A 79 -5.77 -12.98 31.98
CA VAL A 79 -6.35 -11.87 31.22
C VAL A 79 -5.31 -10.79 31.00
N VAL A 80 -4.53 -10.45 32.03
CA VAL A 80 -3.44 -9.47 31.93
C VAL A 80 -2.40 -9.91 30.91
N ARG A 81 -1.92 -11.15 31.02
CA ARG A 81 -0.96 -11.72 30.05
C ARG A 81 -1.51 -11.71 28.63
N ARG A 82 -2.80 -12.03 28.46
CA ARG A 82 -3.41 -12.06 27.13
C ARG A 82 -3.56 -10.66 26.54
N VAL A 83 -3.94 -9.66 27.32
CA VAL A 83 -4.00 -8.26 26.89
C VAL A 83 -2.62 -7.78 26.43
N GLU A 84 -1.57 -8.02 27.24
CA GLU A 84 -0.19 -7.66 26.90
C GLU A 84 0.25 -8.33 25.59
N GLN A 85 0.02 -9.64 25.45
CA GLN A 85 0.32 -10.37 24.24
C GLN A 85 -0.40 -9.79 23.00
N VAL A 86 -1.70 -9.49 23.10
CA VAL A 86 -2.49 -8.95 21.99
C VAL A 86 -2.00 -7.55 21.59
N VAL A 87 -1.59 -6.73 22.55
CA VAL A 87 -1.00 -5.41 22.28
C VAL A 87 0.30 -5.56 21.50
N ASP A 88 1.18 -6.47 21.90
CA ASP A 88 2.45 -6.70 21.23
C ASP A 88 2.26 -7.32 19.83
N GLU A 89 1.33 -8.28 19.68
CA GLU A 89 0.92 -8.81 18.37
C GLU A 89 0.42 -7.69 17.45
N THR A 90 -0.40 -6.77 17.99
CA THR A 90 -0.94 -5.64 17.23
C THR A 90 0.15 -4.67 16.79
N ARG A 91 1.13 -4.37 17.66
CA ARG A 91 2.28 -3.53 17.32
C ARG A 91 3.10 -4.14 16.19
N ALA A 92 3.41 -5.44 16.29
CA ALA A 92 4.16 -6.15 15.25
C ALA A 92 3.43 -6.15 13.90
N LEU A 93 2.09 -6.31 13.92
CA LEU A 93 1.27 -6.22 12.70
C LEU A 93 1.31 -4.82 12.08
N LEU A 94 1.18 -3.77 12.89
CA LEU A 94 1.26 -2.39 12.43
C LEU A 94 2.62 -2.07 11.78
N GLU A 95 3.71 -2.47 12.41
CA GLU A 95 5.06 -2.32 11.85
C GLU A 95 5.20 -3.06 10.51
N LYS A 96 4.69 -4.30 10.43
CA LYS A 96 4.69 -5.07 9.19
C LYS A 96 3.89 -4.38 8.08
N ILE A 97 2.70 -3.86 8.39
CA ILE A 97 1.85 -3.13 7.43
C ILE A 97 2.60 -1.90 6.92
N LEU A 98 3.10 -1.04 7.82
CA LEU A 98 3.81 0.20 7.46
C LEU A 98 5.02 -0.09 6.56
N LYS A 99 5.81 -1.10 6.91
CA LYS A 99 6.96 -1.53 6.09
C LYS A 99 6.51 -1.98 4.70
N THR A 100 5.45 -2.77 4.61
CA THR A 100 4.95 -3.31 3.32
C THR A 100 4.42 -2.19 2.43
N GLU A 101 3.64 -1.25 2.99
CA GLU A 101 3.11 -0.11 2.24
C GLU A 101 4.22 0.83 1.74
N GLU A 102 5.27 1.04 2.55
CA GLU A 102 6.42 1.85 2.15
C GLU A 102 7.20 1.19 1.00
N GLU A 103 7.42 -0.12 1.06
CA GLU A 103 8.05 -0.89 -0.02
C GLU A 103 7.23 -0.82 -1.31
N ASP A 104 5.91 -1.01 -1.22
CA ASP A 104 5.01 -0.98 -2.36
C ASP A 104 4.93 0.43 -3.00
N ARG A 105 4.89 1.48 -2.17
CA ARG A 105 4.94 2.88 -2.63
C ARG A 105 6.18 3.16 -3.46
N ARG A 106 7.36 2.79 -2.96
CA ARG A 106 8.65 2.97 -3.67
C ARG A 106 8.68 2.22 -5.00
N ARG A 107 8.13 1.01 -5.04
CA ARG A 107 8.03 0.21 -6.27
C ARG A 107 7.11 0.87 -7.29
N PHE A 108 5.94 1.34 -6.86
CA PHE A 108 5.01 2.03 -7.75
C PHE A 108 5.61 3.31 -8.34
N GLU A 109 6.29 4.12 -7.52
CA GLU A 109 6.99 5.32 -7.96
C GLU A 109 8.10 5.00 -8.97
N SER A 110 8.92 3.98 -8.68
CA SER A 110 10.01 3.55 -9.57
C SER A 110 9.48 3.04 -10.92
N GLY A 111 8.44 2.19 -10.91
CA GLY A 111 7.83 1.67 -12.13
C GLY A 111 7.15 2.76 -12.98
N ARG A 112 6.59 3.80 -12.35
CA ARG A 112 6.08 4.98 -13.05
C ARG A 112 7.19 5.73 -13.78
N ASP A 113 8.31 5.95 -13.10
CA ASP A 113 9.41 6.74 -13.64
C ASP A 113 10.14 6.02 -14.79
N GLU A 114 10.29 4.70 -14.70
CA GLU A 114 10.78 3.83 -15.77
C GLU A 114 9.90 3.90 -17.04
N ARG A 115 8.58 3.75 -16.88
CA ARG A 115 7.62 3.86 -18.01
C ARG A 115 7.64 5.26 -18.62
N ALA A 116 7.75 6.30 -17.81
CA ALA A 116 7.88 7.67 -18.30
C ALA A 116 9.17 7.88 -19.11
N ALA A 117 10.28 7.27 -18.68
CA ALA A 117 11.55 7.28 -19.43
C ALA A 117 11.44 6.53 -20.76
N GLU A 118 10.80 5.37 -20.78
CA GLU A 118 10.55 4.61 -21.99
C GLU A 118 9.72 5.40 -23.01
N ILE A 119 8.64 6.05 -22.57
CA ILE A 119 7.82 6.92 -23.42
C ILE A 119 8.66 8.07 -24.00
N ARG A 120 9.52 8.72 -23.20
CA ARG A 120 10.41 9.78 -23.67
C ARG A 120 11.39 9.26 -24.73
N ASN A 121 11.98 8.09 -24.50
CA ASN A 121 12.91 7.46 -25.44
C ASN A 121 12.21 7.08 -26.76
N LEU A 122 11.00 6.53 -26.71
CA LEU A 122 10.20 6.21 -27.90
C LEU A 122 9.87 7.47 -28.70
N ARG A 123 9.49 8.57 -28.03
CA ARG A 123 9.23 9.87 -28.69
C ARG A 123 10.49 10.44 -29.35
N GLN A 124 11.65 10.36 -28.68
CA GLN A 124 12.92 10.81 -29.25
C GLN A 124 13.32 9.98 -30.47
N ARG A 125 13.21 8.65 -30.42
CA ARG A 125 13.48 7.76 -31.55
C ARG A 125 12.56 8.04 -32.74
N LYS A 126 11.26 8.27 -32.49
CA LYS A 126 10.32 8.70 -33.53
C LYS A 126 10.75 10.01 -34.18
N LYS A 127 11.08 11.03 -33.38
CA LYS A 127 11.54 12.35 -33.87
C LYS A 127 12.81 12.23 -34.73
N LEU A 128 13.77 11.41 -34.32
CA LEU A 128 14.99 11.17 -35.10
C LEU A 128 14.66 10.50 -36.44
N ARG A 129 13.84 9.44 -36.43
CA ARG A 129 13.40 8.76 -37.66
C ARG A 129 12.68 9.70 -38.62
N ASP A 130 11.78 10.55 -38.12
CA ASP A 130 11.04 11.50 -38.95
C ASP A 130 11.99 12.56 -39.55
N ALA A 131 13.00 13.02 -38.79
CA ALA A 131 14.01 13.97 -39.26
C ALA A 131 14.98 13.39 -40.31
N TYR A 132 15.33 12.11 -40.20
CA TYR A 132 16.18 11.43 -41.20
C TYR A 132 15.38 10.93 -42.41
N GLY A 133 14.10 10.57 -42.24
CA GLY A 133 13.22 10.16 -43.33
C GLY A 133 12.87 11.31 -44.28
N GLN A 134 12.81 12.55 -43.79
CA GLN A 134 12.51 13.73 -44.61
C GLN A 134 13.72 14.27 -45.39
N LYS A 135 14.95 13.86 -45.06
CA LYS A 135 16.17 14.30 -45.77
C LYS A 135 16.60 13.38 -46.93
N GLY A 136 15.80 12.36 -47.27
CA GLY A 136 16.09 11.41 -48.34
C GLY A 136 15.55 11.75 -49.74
N GLU A 137 14.72 12.79 -49.90
CA GLU A 137 14.07 13.13 -51.19
C GLU A 137 14.59 14.42 -51.86
N GLY A 138 15.79 14.87 -51.50
CA GLY A 138 16.40 16.10 -52.05
C GLY A 138 17.76 15.85 -52.69
N GLY A 139 17.82 15.06 -53.76
CA GLY A 139 19.01 14.97 -54.62
C GLY A 139 19.04 16.12 -55.65
N PRO A 140 20.00 17.05 -55.60
CA PRO A 140 20.14 18.10 -56.59
C PRO A 140 20.89 17.57 -57.82
N GLY A 141 20.17 17.31 -58.91
CA GLY A 141 20.72 17.07 -60.24
C GLY A 141 20.71 18.36 -61.05
N VAL A 142 21.91 18.91 -61.23
CA VAL A 142 22.25 20.22 -61.80
C VAL A 142 21.78 20.40 -63.26
N ILE A 143 21.36 21.64 -63.56
CA ILE A 143 21.08 22.19 -64.88
C ILE A 143 22.38 22.41 -65.66
N ASP A 144 22.34 22.08 -66.95
CA ASP A 144 22.95 22.76 -68.11
C ASP A 144 24.36 22.40 -68.64
N ASP A 145 24.33 21.97 -69.92
CA ASP A 145 24.84 22.70 -71.09
C ASP A 145 25.90 21.99 -71.97
N LYS A 146 25.68 22.16 -73.28
CA LYS A 146 26.60 22.13 -74.44
C LYS A 146 26.52 20.98 -75.47
N LYS A 147 26.11 21.48 -76.66
CA LYS A 147 26.41 21.12 -78.06
C LYS A 147 25.49 20.16 -78.79
#